data_AF-A0A1C5CTN5-F1
#
_entry.id   AF-A0A1C5CTN5-F1
#
_cell.length_a   1.000
_cell.length_b   1.000
_cell.length_c   1.000
_cell.angle_alpha   90.00
_cell.angle_beta   90.00
_cell.angle_gamma   90.00
#
_symmetry.space_group_name_H-M   'P 1'
#
loop_
_entity.id
_entity.type
_entity.pdbx_description
1 polymer ?
#
loop_
_entity_poly.entity_id
_entity_poly.type
_entity_poly.pdbx_seq_one_letter_code
_entity_poly.pdbx_strand_id
1 'polypeptide(L)' 'MDPHKRHLRRRLDFDTVWRDPADPSRIRSDLHMDDNLHGSDAGYAALAESIDLSLFD' A
#
# COMPACT_ATOMS: atom_id res chain seq x y z
N MET A 1 -3.67 -29.62 -19.16
CA MET A 1 -4.08 -28.27 -18.73
C MET A 1 -4.67 -28.41 -17.33
N ASP A 2 -4.04 -27.80 -16.32
CA ASP A 2 -4.41 -27.93 -14.90
C ASP A 2 -5.41 -26.81 -14.50
N PRO A 3 -6.61 -27.14 -13.98
CA PRO A 3 -7.64 -26.17 -13.59
C PRO A 3 -7.30 -25.35 -12.32
N HIS A 4 -6.14 -25.57 -11.69
CA HIS A 4 -5.75 -24.92 -10.44
C HIS A 4 -4.82 -23.70 -10.55
N LYS A 5 -4.60 -23.14 -11.75
CA LYS A 5 -3.98 -21.82 -11.88
C LYS A 5 -4.95 -20.74 -11.39
N ARG A 6 -5.14 -20.64 -10.07
CA ARG A 6 -5.67 -19.46 -9.38
C ARG A 6 -4.97 -18.26 -10.01
N HIS A 7 -5.72 -17.42 -10.69
CA HIS A 7 -5.23 -16.11 -11.08
C HIS A 7 -4.90 -15.40 -9.77
N LEU A 8 -3.62 -15.34 -9.42
CA LEU A 8 -3.14 -14.59 -8.27
C LEU A 8 -3.64 -13.17 -8.52
N ARG A 9 -4.62 -12.70 -7.73
CA ARG A 9 -5.09 -11.33 -7.88
C ARG A 9 -3.91 -10.43 -7.51
N ARG A 10 -3.33 -9.80 -8.53
CA ARG A 10 -2.39 -8.69 -8.46
C ARG A 10 -3.09 -7.52 -7.73
N ARG A 11 -3.14 -7.55 -6.38
CA ARG A 11 -3.82 -6.57 -5.53
C ARG A 11 -2.77 -5.76 -4.79
N LEU A 12 -2.82 -4.44 -4.97
CA LEU A 12 -2.10 -3.49 -4.13
C LEU A 12 -3.01 -3.11 -2.96
N ASP A 13 -2.50 -3.21 -1.74
CA ASP A 13 -3.23 -2.84 -0.52
C ASP A 13 -2.51 -1.68 0.18
N PHE A 14 -2.73 -0.47 -0.33
CA PHE A 14 -2.08 0.74 0.21
C PHE A 14 -2.53 1.09 1.62
N ASP A 15 -3.71 0.63 2.04
CA ASP A 15 -4.14 0.76 3.43
C ASP A 15 -3.18 0.02 4.36
N THR A 16 -2.70 -1.18 4.02
CA THR A 16 -1.70 -1.88 4.85
C THR A 16 -0.36 -1.15 4.98
N VAL A 17 -0.01 -0.30 4.02
CA VAL A 17 1.23 0.49 4.03
C VAL A 17 1.08 1.71 4.93
N TRP A 18 -0.06 2.39 4.87
CA TRP A 18 -0.28 3.69 5.50
C TRP A 18 -1.01 3.64 6.83
N ARG A 19 -1.72 2.55 7.13
CA ARG A 19 -2.50 2.37 8.34
C ARG A 19 -1.63 2.47 9.60
N ASP A 20 -2.10 3.22 10.58
CA ASP A 20 -1.53 3.21 11.93
C ASP A 20 -1.79 1.85 12.60
N PRO A 21 -0.74 1.11 13.02
CA PRO A 21 -0.93 -0.17 13.68
C PRO A 21 -1.62 -0.06 15.06
N ALA A 22 -1.58 1.11 15.70
CA ALA A 22 -2.25 1.37 16.97
C ALA A 22 -3.71 1.81 16.79
N ASP A 23 -4.04 2.45 15.67
CA ASP A 23 -5.41 2.82 15.28
C ASP A 23 -5.64 2.57 13.78
N PRO A 24 -6.16 1.38 13.41
CA PRO A 24 -6.38 1.01 12.02
C PRO A 24 -7.27 1.93 11.18
N SER A 25 -7.99 2.85 11.82
CA SER A 25 -8.84 3.85 11.16
C SER A 25 -8.08 5.10 10.71
N ARG A 26 -6.79 5.23 11.09
CA ARG A 26 -5.94 6.39 10.81
C ARG A 26 -4.79 6.05 9.87
N ILE A 27 -4.31 7.08 9.17
CA ILE A 27 -3.00 7.05 8.51
C ILE A 27 -1.94 7.32 9.59
N ARG A 28 -0.79 6.66 9.53
CA ARG A 28 0.35 6.96 10.39
C ARG A 28 0.76 8.42 10.24
N SER A 29 1.01 9.10 11.37
CA SER A 29 1.29 10.54 11.40
C SER A 29 2.53 10.95 10.61
N ASP A 30 3.50 10.06 10.41
CA ASP A 30 4.72 10.33 9.63
C ASP A 30 4.54 10.19 8.12
N LEU A 31 3.42 9.63 7.66
CA LEU A 31 3.16 9.32 6.26
C LEU A 31 2.19 10.30 5.57
N HIS A 32 1.63 11.28 6.28
CA HIS A 32 0.78 12.31 5.70
C HIS A 32 1.25 13.73 6.06
N MET A 33 0.84 14.74 5.29
CA MET A 33 1.22 16.15 5.46
C MET A 33 0.35 16.85 6.51
N ASP A 34 0.09 16.20 7.65
CA ASP A 34 -0.82 16.67 8.73
C ASP A 34 -2.29 16.92 8.35
N ASP A 35 -2.72 16.56 7.14
CA ASP A 35 -4.10 16.70 6.68
C ASP A 35 -4.91 15.39 6.67
N ASN A 36 -4.28 14.27 7.04
CA ASN A 36 -4.84 12.93 7.02
C ASN A 36 -5.35 12.50 5.62
N LEU A 37 -4.78 13.05 4.54
CA LEU A 37 -5.17 12.74 3.17
C LEU A 37 -3.97 12.65 2.22
N HIS A 38 -3.16 13.70 2.16
CA HIS A 38 -2.04 13.77 1.23
C HIS A 38 -0.79 13.18 1.86
N GLY A 39 -0.09 12.32 1.10
CA GLY A 39 1.15 11.71 1.53
C GLY A 39 2.23 12.76 1.80
N SER A 40 3.03 12.54 2.84
CA SER A 40 4.33 13.20 3.01
C SER A 40 5.33 12.62 2.00
N ASP A 41 6.55 13.18 1.94
CA ASP A 41 7.63 12.59 1.16
C ASP A 41 7.88 11.12 1.57
N ALA A 42 7.88 10.84 2.88
CA ALA A 42 8.00 9.49 3.41
C ALA A 42 6.78 8.62 3.06
N GLY A 43 5.57 9.19 3.07
CA GLY A 43 4.34 8.51 2.67
C GLY A 43 4.38 8.02 1.23
N TYR A 44 4.78 8.88 0.29
CA TYR A 44 4.89 8.50 -1.12
C TYR A 44 6.03 7.52 -1.37
N ALA A 45 7.17 7.67 -0.70
CA ALA A 45 8.26 6.69 -0.78
C ALA A 45 7.79 5.29 -0.34
N ALA A 46 7.09 5.19 0.80
CA ALA A 46 6.56 3.93 1.30
C ALA A 46 5.56 3.28 0.33
N LEU A 47 4.69 4.07 -0.32
CA LEU A 47 3.79 3.55 -1.36
C LEU A 47 4.57 3.03 -2.57
N ALA A 48 5.54 3.80 -3.06
CA ALA A 48 6.34 3.42 -4.23
C ALA A 48 7.10 2.11 -3.98
N GLU A 49 7.71 1.96 -2.80
CA GLU A 49 8.45 0.75 -2.39
C GLU A 49 7.54 -0.48 -2.23
N SER A 50 6.24 -0.29 -1.97
CA SER A 50 5.27 -1.39 -1.82
C SER A 50 4.82 -2.01 -3.15
N ILE A 51 5.13 -1.38 -4.29
CA ILE A 51 4.69 -1.83 -5.62
C ILE A 51 5.69 -2.85 -6.16
N ASP A 52 5.26 -4.11 -6.23
CA ASP A 52 5.97 -5.14 -6.98
C ASP A 52 5.91 -4.80 -8.48
N LEU A 53 7.07 -4.54 -9.10
CA LEU A 53 7.10 -4.17 -10.53
C LEU A 53 6.85 -5.35 -11.47
N SER A 54 6.96 -6.60 -10.99
CA SER A 54 6.60 -7.79 -11.78
C SER A 54 5.10 -7.88 -12.10
N LEU A 55 4.31 -6.96 -11.54
CA LEU A 55 2.91 -6.74 -11.92
C LEU A 55 2.74 -6.23 -13.35
N PHE A 56 3.80 -5.69 -13.97
CA PHE A 56 3.77 -5.11 -15.31
C PHE A 56 4.54 -5.92 -16.37
N ASP A 57 5.16 -7.02 -15.96
CA ASP A 57 5.69 -8.07 -16.84
C ASP A 57 4.56 -9.06 -17.25
#